data_AF-A0A815A7H3-F1
#
_entry.id   AF-A0A815A7H3-F1
#
_cell.length_a   1.000
_cell.length_b   1.000
_cell.length_c   1.000
_cell.angle_alpha   90.00
_cell.angle_beta   90.00
_cell.angle_gamma   90.00
#
_symmetry.space_group_name_H-M   'P 1'
#
loop_
_entity.id
_entity.type
_entity.pdbx_description
1 polymer ?
#
loop_
_entity_poly.entity_id
_entity_poly.type
_entity_poly.pdbx_seq_one_letter_code
_entity_poly.pdbx_strand_id
1 'polypeptide(L)'
;MNPFKLATADFNCDSYLDIVFSESNPFRIEILVGSRSGNYHIEQVLTEELNSTYIWIDVGDFNGDNYPDIIAVDQSFGFIFILLNTNKCCLHKH
;
A
#
# COMPACT_ATOMS: atom_id res chain seq x y z
N MET A 1 -1.03 -9.47 -20.60
CA MET A 1 -1.12 -8.23 -19.79
C MET A 1 -1.59 -8.64 -18.42
N ASN A 2 -0.75 -8.47 -17.40
CA ASN A 2 -1.14 -8.63 -16.01
C ASN A 2 -1.60 -7.25 -15.53
N PRO A 3 -2.89 -7.01 -15.23
CA PRO A 3 -3.31 -5.68 -14.80
C PRO A 3 -2.69 -5.38 -13.44
N PHE A 4 -1.80 -4.39 -13.39
CA PHE A 4 -1.35 -3.79 -12.15
C PHE A 4 -2.59 -3.43 -11.31
N LYS A 5 -2.65 -3.93 -10.08
CA LYS A 5 -3.66 -3.53 -9.12
C LYS A 5 -3.08 -2.41 -8.29
N LEU A 6 -3.88 -1.35 -8.15
CA LEU A 6 -3.57 -0.19 -7.36
C LEU A 6 -4.77 0.15 -6.49
N ALA A 7 -4.48 0.75 -5.35
CA ALA A 7 -5.45 1.35 -4.46
C ALA A 7 -4.89 2.68 -3.92
N THR A 8 -5.75 3.50 -3.34
CA THR A 8 -5.39 4.82 -2.83
C THR A 8 -5.91 5.05 -1.44
N ALA A 9 -5.08 5.61 -0.56
CA ALA A 9 -5.44 6.10 0.75
C ALA A 9 -4.40 7.13 1.22
N ASP A 10 -4.66 7.83 2.31
CA ASP A 10 -3.67 8.69 2.97
C ASP A 10 -2.87 7.81 3.96
N PHE A 11 -1.78 7.20 3.51
CA PHE A 11 -1.00 6.24 4.30
C PHE A 11 -0.05 6.94 5.29
N ASN A 12 0.35 8.18 5.00
CA ASN A 12 1.31 8.95 5.80
C ASN A 12 0.68 10.08 6.63
N CYS A 13 -0.65 10.26 6.56
CA CYS A 13 -1.44 11.27 7.25
C CYS A 13 -1.18 12.72 6.84
N ASP A 14 -0.71 12.96 5.61
CA ASP A 14 -0.42 14.31 5.13
C ASP A 14 -1.64 15.00 4.47
N SER A 15 -2.80 14.33 4.47
CA SER A 15 -4.06 14.74 3.82
C SER A 15 -4.02 14.75 2.30
N TYR A 16 -3.02 14.12 1.68
CA TYR A 16 -2.97 13.85 0.24
C TYR A 16 -3.15 12.35 -0.01
N LEU A 17 -3.66 12.01 -1.20
CA LEU A 17 -3.83 10.61 -1.59
C LEU A 17 -2.48 10.03 -2.02
N ASP A 18 -2.11 8.94 -1.39
CA ASP A 18 -1.01 8.07 -1.78
C ASP A 18 -1.53 6.92 -2.65
N ILE A 19 -0.63 6.23 -3.33
CA ILE A 19 -0.94 5.09 -4.19
C ILE A 19 -0.17 3.88 -3.69
N VAL A 20 -0.87 2.80 -3.37
CA VAL A 20 -0.27 1.47 -3.20
C VAL A 20 -0.46 0.68 -4.48
N PHE A 21 0.58 -0.02 -4.95
CA PHE A 21 0.49 -0.85 -6.14
C PHE A 21 1.41 -2.08 -6.06
N SER A 22 1.07 -3.12 -6.83
CA SER A 22 1.91 -4.31 -6.99
C SER A 22 2.69 -4.23 -8.30
N GLU A 23 4.03 -4.18 -8.26
CA GLU A 23 4.86 -4.35 -9.46
C GLU A 23 4.90 -5.84 -9.87
N SER A 24 5.12 -6.16 -11.15
CA SER A 24 5.31 -7.53 -11.63
C SER A 24 6.77 -7.82 -11.98
N ASN A 25 7.28 -8.96 -11.52
CA ASN A 25 8.58 -9.56 -11.88
C ASN A 25 9.83 -8.70 -11.57
N PRO A 26 10.33 -8.71 -10.31
CA PRO A 26 9.79 -9.44 -9.15
C PRO A 26 8.52 -8.77 -8.60
N PHE A 27 7.65 -9.54 -7.95
CA PHE A 27 6.47 -8.92 -7.33
C PHE A 27 6.86 -8.20 -6.05
N ARG A 28 6.56 -6.92 -6.00
CA ARG A 28 6.72 -6.06 -4.83
C ARG A 28 5.46 -5.23 -4.64
N ILE A 29 5.14 -4.95 -3.37
CA ILE A 29 4.13 -3.96 -3.04
C ILE A 29 4.85 -2.67 -2.65
N GLU A 30 4.50 -1.58 -3.29
CA GLU A 30 5.14 -0.27 -3.12
C GLU A 30 4.10 0.82 -2.86
N ILE A 31 4.52 1.88 -2.15
CA ILE A 31 3.72 3.10 -1.94
C ILE A 31 4.40 4.28 -2.65
N LEU A 32 3.61 4.99 -3.46
CA LEU A 32 3.91 6.33 -3.95
C LEU A 32 3.22 7.36 -3.06
N VAL A 33 4.00 8.25 -2.45
CA VAL A 33 3.46 9.35 -1.65
C VAL A 33 3.05 10.51 -2.52
N GLY A 34 1.79 10.90 -2.37
CA GLY A 34 1.22 12.07 -2.99
C GLY A 34 1.72 13.37 -2.36
N SER A 35 1.43 14.48 -3.01
CA SER A 35 1.76 15.80 -2.46
C SER A 35 0.73 16.82 -2.89
N ARG A 36 0.71 17.95 -2.19
CA ARG A 36 -0.16 19.09 -2.52
C ARG A 36 -0.05 19.55 -3.97
N SER A 37 1.13 19.44 -4.57
CA SER A 37 1.39 19.85 -5.95
C SER A 37 0.99 18.80 -6.99
N GLY A 38 0.46 17.64 -6.57
CA GLY A 38 0.11 16.52 -7.43
C GLY A 38 1.30 15.69 -7.90
N ASN A 39 2.48 15.86 -7.30
CA ASN A 39 3.66 15.03 -7.57
C ASN A 39 3.63 13.77 -6.71
N TYR A 40 4.24 12.70 -7.21
CA TYR A 40 4.39 11.42 -6.53
C TYR A 40 5.86 11.01 -6.48
N HIS A 41 6.27 10.35 -5.39
CA HIS A 41 7.58 9.75 -5.27
C HIS A 41 7.48 8.40 -4.54
N ILE A 42 8.37 7.47 -4.86
CA ILE A 42 8.44 6.18 -4.17
C ILE A 42 8.93 6.44 -2.74
N GLU A 43 8.10 6.12 -1.76
CA GLU A 43 8.47 6.23 -0.34
C GLU A 43 9.00 4.90 0.18
N GLN A 44 8.25 3.82 -0.03
CA GLN A 44 8.52 2.56 0.64
C GLN A 44 8.23 1.33 -0.22
N VAL A 45 9.15 0.37 -0.18
CA VAL A 45 8.94 -1.01 -0.62
C VAL A 45 8.50 -1.82 0.60
N LEU A 46 7.27 -2.34 0.57
CA LEU A 46 6.65 -2.98 1.74
C LEU A 46 6.97 -4.47 1.86
N THR A 47 7.32 -5.12 0.76
CA THR A 47 7.62 -6.56 0.73
C THR A 47 8.95 -6.83 0.04
N GLU A 48 9.64 -7.87 0.49
CA GLU A 48 10.69 -8.48 -0.34
C GLU A 48 10.08 -9.09 -1.61
N GLU A 49 10.95 -9.52 -2.53
CA GLU A 49 10.52 -10.14 -3.79
C GLU A 49 9.62 -11.35 -3.53
N LEU A 50 8.35 -11.21 -3.87
CA LEU A 50 7.39 -12.30 -3.81
C LEU A 50 7.54 -13.13 -5.08
N ASN A 51 7.73 -14.44 -4.91
CA ASN A 51 7.69 -15.39 -6.02
C ASN A 51 6.23 -15.66 -6.44
N SER A 52 5.44 -14.62 -6.70
CA SER A 52 4.05 -14.69 -7.13
C SER A 52 3.96 -14.46 -8.65
N THR A 53 2.82 -14.79 -9.24
CA THR A 53 2.47 -14.40 -10.62
C THR A 53 1.28 -13.43 -10.66
N TYR A 54 0.57 -13.23 -9.55
CA TYR A 54 -0.59 -12.35 -9.48
C TYR A 54 -0.91 -11.95 -8.04
N ILE A 55 -0.88 -10.63 -7.77
CA ILE A 55 -1.25 -10.06 -6.47
C ILE A 55 -2.47 -9.15 -6.65
N TRP A 56 -3.49 -9.37 -5.82
CA TRP A 56 -4.56 -8.40 -5.58
C TRP A 56 -4.26 -7.57 -4.35
N ILE A 57 -4.63 -6.30 -4.39
CA ILE A 57 -4.48 -5.36 -3.28
C ILE A 57 -5.84 -4.74 -2.99
N ASP A 58 -6.16 -4.56 -1.70
CA ASP A 58 -7.24 -3.72 -1.21
C ASP A 58 -6.78 -2.97 0.05
N VAL A 59 -7.51 -1.92 0.44
CA VAL A 59 -7.15 -1.01 1.54
C VAL A 59 -8.32 -0.85 2.50
N GLY A 60 -8.04 -0.90 3.80
CA GLY A 60 -9.02 -0.71 4.84
C GLY A 60 -8.36 -0.68 6.22
N ASP A 61 -9.08 -0.24 7.25
CA ASP A 61 -8.62 -0.40 8.64
C ASP A 61 -8.93 -1.84 9.08
N PHE A 62 -7.93 -2.72 9.02
CA PHE A 62 -8.10 -4.14 9.32
C PHE A 62 -7.79 -4.46 10.79
N ASN A 63 -7.10 -3.55 11.50
CA ASN A 63 -6.66 -3.76 12.86
C ASN A 63 -7.40 -2.89 13.91
N GLY A 64 -8.17 -1.88 13.47
CA GLY A 64 -9.00 -1.00 14.29
C GLY A 64 -8.28 0.23 14.86
N ASP A 65 -7.13 0.63 14.31
CA ASP A 65 -6.35 1.78 14.78
C ASP A 65 -6.66 3.10 14.06
N ASN A 66 -7.56 3.07 13.09
CA ASN A 66 -7.93 4.17 12.20
C ASN A 66 -6.84 4.59 11.20
N TYR A 67 -5.83 3.76 10.97
CA TYR A 67 -4.88 3.93 9.86
C TYR A 67 -5.23 2.97 8.72
N PRO A 68 -5.09 3.40 7.45
CA PRO A 68 -5.34 2.51 6.32
C PRO A 68 -4.26 1.42 6.27
N ASP A 69 -4.68 0.17 6.50
CA ASP A 69 -3.87 -1.03 6.30
C ASP A 69 -4.02 -1.53 4.86
N ILE A 70 -3.09 -2.39 4.43
CA ILE A 70 -3.10 -3.01 3.10
C ILE A 70 -3.34 -4.50 3.25
N ILE A 71 -4.33 -5.06 2.53
CA ILE A 71 -4.46 -6.50 2.36
C ILE A 71 -3.98 -6.88 0.97
N ALA A 72 -3.19 -7.95 0.90
CA ALA A 72 -2.70 -8.50 -0.35
C ALA A 72 -2.99 -9.99 -0.45
N VAL A 73 -3.46 -10.41 -1.62
CA VAL A 73 -3.81 -11.79 -1.93
C VAL A 73 -2.96 -12.26 -3.09
N ASP A 74 -2.10 -13.24 -2.81
CA ASP A 74 -1.34 -13.97 -3.81
C ASP A 74 -2.23 -15.09 -4.37
N GLN A 75 -2.71 -14.93 -5.60
CA GLN A 75 -3.55 -15.95 -6.24
C GLN A 75 -2.77 -17.19 -6.68
N SER A 76 -1.46 -17.08 -6.81
CA SER A 76 -0.60 -18.15 -7.31
C SER A 76 -0.40 -19.23 -6.25
N PHE A 77 -0.29 -18.81 -4.98
CA PHE A 77 -0.03 -19.70 -3.85
C PHE A 77 -1.14 -19.71 -2.79
N GLY A 78 -2.15 -18.85 -2.93
CA GLY A 78 -3.29 -18.79 -2.02
C GLY A 78 -2.96 -18.14 -0.67
N PHE A 79 -1.88 -17.37 -0.59
CA PHE A 79 -1.53 -16.64 0.62
C PHE A 79 -2.30 -15.32 0.70
N ILE A 80 -2.77 -15.00 1.90
CA ILE A 80 -3.34 -13.71 2.26
C ILE A 80 -2.44 -13.13 3.34
N PHE A 81 -2.00 -11.89 3.15
CA PHE A 81 -1.23 -11.16 4.15
C PHE A 81 -1.76 -9.74 4.30
N ILE A 82 -1.68 -9.23 5.53
CA ILE A 82 -2.06 -7.87 5.88
C ILE A 82 -0.78 -7.15 6.28
N LEU A 83 -0.51 -6.02 5.63
CA LEU A 83 0.55 -5.08 5.96
C LEU A 83 -0.09 -3.99 6.82
N LEU A 84 0.25 -4.01 8.11
CA LEU A 84 -0.28 -3.06 9.09
C LEU A 84 0.42 -1.71 8.95
N ASN A 85 -0.36 -0.64 8.87
CA ASN A 85 0.18 0.71 8.84
C ASN A 85 0.46 1.19 10.26
N THR A 86 1.74 1.30 10.61
CA THR A 86 2.17 1.77 11.93
C THR A 86 2.48 3.26 11.98
N ASN A 87 2.27 4.01 10.88
CA ASN A 87 2.51 5.44 10.83
C ASN A 87 1.45 6.16 11.66
N LYS A 88 1.77 6.37 12.94
CA LYS A 88 0.94 7.18 13.82
C LYS A 88 0.95 8.62 13.32
N CYS A 89 -0.19 9.11 12.85
CA CYS A 89 -0.34 10.54 12.59
C CYS A 89 0.07 11.30 13.86
N CYS A 90 1.12 12.12 13.79
CA CYS A 90 1.38 13.09 14.84
C CYS A 90 0.26 14.12 14.79
N LEU A 91 -0.70 14.03 15.73
CA LEU A 91 -1.68 15.09 15.95
C LEU A 91 -0.92 16.40 16.10
N HIS A 92 -0.92 17.23 15.05
CA HIS A 92 -0.57 18.64 15.19
C HIS A 92 -1.66 19.23 16.07
N LYS A 93 -1.38 19.30 17.38
CA LYS A 93 -2.19 20.05 18.33
C LYS A 93 -2.21 21.49 17.83
N HIS A 94 -3.41 21.95 17.46
CA HIS A 94 -3.73 23.37 17.39
C HIS A 94 -3.55 24.03 18.76
#